data_AF-A0A847W7W4-F1
#
_entry.id   AF-A0A847W7W4-F1
#
_cell.length_a   1.000
_cell.length_b   1.000
_cell.length_c   1.000
_cell.angle_alpha   90.00
_cell.angle_beta   90.00
_cell.angle_gamma   90.00
#
_symmetry.space_group_name_H-M   'P 1'
#
loop_
_entity.id
_entity.type
_entity.pdbx_description
1 polymer ?
#
loop_
_entity_poly.entity_id
_entity_poly.type
_entity_poly.pdbx_seq_one_letter_code
_entity_poly.pdbx_strand_id
1 'polypeptide(L)'
;MSKNTKTNLYTAFALLIAFFIPILVIPTINNPFFNSKGLLLFILAIGTLFAYIFNSFKEKKWLLSSNPLLLPLILFAGSILLSTLVTHQYPFDQLVGWGGFFLSFALIIIFAPTLIKKDYSQKLIQALNLAGLLIALNSVLQLFGVGFSQIFNRLSIFESANDLSFSLTGGILLNIQLLSSLVLLNLLSKNQKKDWIQKTIIAGLVLGLAVNVYAILPNQETGLVLLPLPASIAIAKESLAVTRTALFGFGPNSYAQAFHLLKPAWINSSDVWQFSFESATIFPLTLIVSGGLLALLAWIFFTSRSVHMLTVKKEQKAQGLKYFIIAAIVWQVISPLNTMMLTLLALALSFYLA
;
A
#
# COMPACT_ATOMS: atom_id res chain seq x y z
N MET A 1 11.04 33.94 14.36
CA MET A 1 12.38 33.35 14.07
C MET A 1 12.20 31.97 13.45
N SER A 2 12.37 31.84 12.14
CA SER A 2 12.37 30.54 11.45
C SER A 2 13.66 29.80 11.76
N LYS A 3 13.63 28.80 12.65
CA LYS A 3 14.73 27.85 12.79
C LYS A 3 14.85 27.15 11.45
N ASN A 4 15.90 27.46 10.69
CA ASN A 4 16.19 26.84 9.41
C ASN A 4 16.52 25.35 9.66
N THR A 5 15.47 24.53 9.74
CA THR A 5 15.56 23.10 10.01
C THR A 5 16.04 22.43 8.74
N LYS A 6 17.35 22.35 8.55
CA LYS A 6 17.95 21.59 7.45
C LYS A 6 17.31 20.19 7.41
N THR A 7 16.60 19.90 6.32
CA THR A 7 15.98 18.60 6.08
C THR A 7 17.10 17.57 6.03
N ASN A 8 17.00 16.50 6.81
CA ASN A 8 17.97 15.42 6.68
C ASN A 8 17.78 14.76 5.31
N LEU A 9 18.86 14.34 4.66
CA LEU A 9 18.85 13.70 3.34
C LEU A 9 17.85 12.53 3.29
N TYR A 10 17.83 11.70 4.34
CA TYR A 10 16.89 10.59 4.44
C TYR A 10 15.42 11.04 4.47
N THR A 11 15.09 12.09 5.23
CA THR A 11 13.72 12.61 5.28
C THR A 11 13.28 13.16 3.92
N ALA A 12 14.18 13.84 3.20
CA ALA A 12 13.89 14.31 1.84
C ALA A 12 13.67 13.13 0.88
N PHE A 13 14.50 12.10 0.97
CA PHE A 13 14.35 10.86 0.20
C PHE A 13 13.01 10.16 0.47
N ALA A 14 12.61 10.01 1.74
CA ALA A 14 11.32 9.41 2.09
C ALA A 14 10.13 10.23 1.59
N LEU A 15 10.22 11.57 1.63
CA LEU A 15 9.20 12.46 1.06
C LEU A 15 9.10 12.37 -0.47
N LEU A 16 10.24 12.26 -1.16
CA LEU A 16 10.27 12.04 -2.61
C LEU A 16 9.60 10.71 -2.96
N ILE A 17 9.89 9.64 -2.22
CA ILE A 17 9.24 8.35 -2.45
C ILE A 17 7.73 8.43 -2.16
N ALA A 18 7.31 9.13 -1.10
CA ALA A 18 5.89 9.34 -0.82
C ALA A 18 5.15 10.05 -1.98
N PHE A 19 5.82 10.99 -2.64
CA PHE A 19 5.28 11.70 -3.81
C PHE A 19 5.29 10.81 -5.06
N PHE A 20 6.36 10.07 -5.32
CA PHE A 20 6.52 9.29 -6.55
C PHE A 20 5.78 7.95 -6.52
N ILE A 21 5.58 7.32 -5.37
CA ILE A 21 4.96 5.97 -5.32
C ILE A 21 3.59 5.89 -6.01
N PRO A 22 2.69 6.90 -5.94
CA PRO A 22 1.39 6.82 -6.61
C PRO A 22 1.45 7.15 -8.11
N ILE A 23 2.48 7.89 -8.54
CA ILE A 23 2.55 8.50 -9.89
C ILE A 23 3.49 7.72 -10.80
N LEU A 24 4.62 7.25 -10.28
CA LEU A 24 5.72 6.74 -11.08
C LEU A 24 5.35 5.41 -11.72
N VAL A 25 5.32 5.37 -13.04
CA VAL A 25 5.22 4.15 -13.84
C VAL A 25 6.44 4.11 -14.75
N ILE A 26 7.26 3.06 -14.63
CA ILE A 26 8.41 2.81 -15.48
C ILE A 26 7.92 2.00 -16.68
N PRO A 27 7.88 2.57 -17.90
CA PRO A 27 7.20 1.96 -19.04
C PRO A 27 7.93 0.78 -19.68
N THR A 28 9.19 0.54 -19.30
CA THR A 28 10.09 -0.44 -19.95
C THR A 28 10.24 -1.76 -19.21
N ILE A 29 9.59 -1.92 -18.05
CA ILE A 29 9.65 -3.14 -17.24
C ILE A 29 8.39 -3.98 -17.43
N ASN A 30 8.52 -5.30 -17.26
CA ASN A 30 7.36 -6.20 -17.22
C ASN A 30 6.40 -5.76 -16.12
N ASN A 31 5.09 -5.84 -16.37
CA ASN A 31 4.05 -5.34 -15.45
C ASN A 31 4.42 -3.96 -14.86
N PRO A 32 4.47 -2.91 -15.71
CA PRO A 32 5.07 -1.63 -15.37
C PRO A 32 4.42 -0.98 -14.15
N PHE A 33 3.13 -1.19 -13.93
CA PHE A 33 2.41 -0.63 -12.79
C PHE A 33 2.79 -1.31 -11.47
N PHE A 34 2.79 -2.63 -11.41
CA PHE A 34 3.09 -3.37 -10.18
C PHE A 34 4.59 -3.27 -9.82
N ASN A 35 5.46 -3.56 -10.80
CA ASN A 35 6.89 -3.67 -10.55
C ASN A 35 7.56 -2.32 -10.26
N SER A 36 7.06 -1.21 -10.81
CA SER A 36 7.59 0.13 -10.47
C SER A 36 7.38 0.46 -8.99
N LYS A 37 6.22 0.09 -8.45
CA LYS A 37 5.84 0.37 -7.06
C LYS A 37 6.58 -0.56 -6.11
N GLY A 38 6.71 -1.83 -6.49
CA GLY A 38 7.56 -2.79 -5.79
C GLY A 38 9.02 -2.35 -5.71
N LEU A 39 9.58 -1.87 -6.83
CA LEU A 39 10.95 -1.36 -6.90
C LEU A 39 11.15 -0.15 -5.98
N LEU A 40 10.23 0.83 -5.99
CA LEU A 40 10.30 1.98 -5.07
C LEU A 40 10.21 1.56 -3.60
N LEU A 41 9.37 0.57 -3.26
CA LEU A 41 9.30 0.01 -1.91
C LEU A 41 10.63 -0.64 -1.50
N PHE A 42 11.25 -1.43 -2.38
CA PHE A 42 12.56 -2.04 -2.10
C PHE A 42 13.66 -0.98 -1.96
N ILE A 43 13.71 0.01 -2.85
CA ILE A 43 14.66 1.14 -2.76
C ILE A 43 14.48 1.88 -1.42
N LEU A 44 13.24 2.13 -1.00
CA LEU A 44 12.96 2.75 0.29
C LEU A 44 13.46 1.89 1.45
N ALA A 45 13.19 0.58 1.45
CA ALA A 45 13.60 -0.33 2.52
C ALA A 45 15.12 -0.44 2.61
N ILE A 46 15.80 -0.67 1.47
CA ILE A 46 17.26 -0.74 1.38
C ILE A 46 17.88 0.59 1.82
N GLY A 47 17.38 1.71 1.31
CA GLY A 47 17.85 3.05 1.69
C GLY A 47 17.65 3.34 3.19
N THR A 48 16.55 2.86 3.78
CA THR A 48 16.29 2.95 5.22
C THR A 48 17.30 2.14 6.03
N LEU A 49 17.58 0.91 5.63
CA LEU A 49 18.52 0.03 6.30
C LEU A 49 19.95 0.59 6.23
N PHE A 50 20.41 1.06 5.07
CA PHE A 50 21.73 1.69 4.94
C PHE A 50 21.83 2.99 5.75
N ALA A 51 20.82 3.85 5.69
CA ALA A 51 20.80 5.09 6.47
C ALA A 51 20.82 4.81 7.98
N TYR A 52 20.10 3.77 8.43
CA TYR A 52 20.11 3.30 9.82
C TYR A 52 21.50 2.84 10.25
N ILE A 53 22.10 1.91 9.51
CA ILE A 53 23.43 1.38 9.79
C ILE A 53 24.47 2.51 9.86
N PHE A 54 24.46 3.42 8.88
CA PHE A 54 25.39 4.54 8.85
C PHE A 54 25.19 5.49 10.05
N ASN A 55 23.94 5.79 10.40
CA ASN A 55 23.65 6.64 11.56
C ASN A 55 24.08 5.98 12.87
N SER A 56 23.84 4.67 13.03
CA SER A 56 24.26 3.90 14.20
C SER A 56 25.78 3.85 14.36
N PHE A 57 26.54 3.70 13.27
CA PHE A 57 28.00 3.78 13.31
C PHE A 57 28.48 5.19 13.69
N LYS A 58 27.87 6.23 13.13
CA LYS A 58 28.22 7.62 13.45
C LYS A 58 27.97 7.97 14.91
N GLU A 59 26.85 7.51 15.46
CA GLU A 59 26.45 7.78 16.86
C GLU A 59 27.08 6.79 17.85
N LYS A 60 27.75 5.73 17.36
CA LYS A 60 28.30 4.61 18.15
C LYS A 60 27.26 3.96 19.08
N LYS A 61 25.98 4.03 18.70
CA LYS A 61 24.85 3.51 19.49
C LYS A 61 23.82 2.90 18.54
N TRP A 62 23.33 1.72 18.92
CA TRP A 62 22.22 1.07 18.25
C TRP A 62 20.93 1.55 18.90
N LEU A 63 20.33 2.59 18.32
CA LEU A 63 19.05 3.12 18.78
C LEU A 63 17.94 2.38 18.03
N LEU A 64 17.24 1.46 18.70
CA LEU A 64 15.95 0.99 18.23
C LEU A 64 14.87 1.84 18.88
N SER A 65 13.93 2.36 18.09
CA SER A 65 12.77 3.03 18.66
C SER A 65 11.95 2.00 19.42
N SER A 66 11.82 2.15 20.74
CA SER A 66 10.85 1.39 21.54
C SER A 66 9.44 1.85 21.18
N ASN A 67 8.91 1.33 20.08
CA ASN A 67 7.56 1.61 19.60
C ASN A 67 6.64 0.41 19.90
N PRO A 68 5.33 0.65 20.14
CA PRO A 68 4.38 -0.42 20.46
C PRO A 68 4.11 -1.37 19.28
N LEU A 69 4.65 -1.07 18.09
CA LEU A 69 4.46 -1.87 16.87
C LEU A 69 5.62 -2.84 16.61
N LEU A 70 6.74 -2.73 17.33
CA LEU A 70 7.95 -3.51 17.12
C LEU A 70 7.67 -5.02 17.19
N LEU A 71 7.09 -5.47 18.30
CA LEU A 71 6.78 -6.90 18.49
C LEU A 71 5.76 -7.42 17.45
N PRO A 72 4.60 -6.77 17.21
CA PRO A 72 3.71 -7.19 16.15
C PRO A 72 4.36 -7.27 14.77
N LEU A 73 5.24 -6.32 14.42
CA LEU A 73 5.93 -6.31 13.13
C LEU A 73 6.97 -7.42 13.01
N ILE A 74 7.72 -7.72 14.08
CA ILE A 74 8.66 -8.84 14.11
C ILE A 74 7.91 -10.16 13.96
N LEU A 75 6.78 -10.34 14.65
CA LEU A 75 5.94 -11.53 14.51
C LEU A 75 5.37 -11.65 13.09
N PHE A 76 4.93 -10.54 12.50
CA PHE A 76 4.43 -10.52 11.14
C PHE A 76 5.54 -10.86 10.12
N ALA A 77 6.67 -10.16 10.15
CA ALA A 77 7.81 -10.44 9.29
C ALA A 77 8.33 -11.88 9.45
N GLY A 78 8.43 -12.35 10.70
CA GLY A 78 8.82 -13.72 11.02
C GLY A 78 7.85 -14.75 10.44
N SER A 79 6.54 -14.52 10.56
CA SER A 79 5.53 -15.42 9.97
C SER A 79 5.59 -15.46 8.44
N ILE A 80 5.86 -14.33 7.77
CA ILE A 80 6.03 -14.25 6.32
C ILE A 80 7.32 -14.97 5.87
N LEU A 81 8.42 -14.82 6.62
CA LEU A 81 9.65 -15.57 6.37
C LEU A 81 9.44 -17.07 6.54
N LEU A 82 8.77 -17.49 7.62
CA LEU A 82 8.45 -18.91 7.84
C LEU A 82 7.56 -19.45 6.72
N SER A 83 6.52 -18.71 6.31
CA SER A 83 5.70 -19.05 5.15
C SER A 83 6.54 -19.25 3.90
N THR A 84 7.44 -18.30 3.61
CA THR A 84 8.32 -18.34 2.43
C THR A 84 9.26 -19.55 2.44
N LEU A 85 9.90 -19.83 3.58
CA LEU A 85 10.92 -20.88 3.71
C LEU A 85 10.31 -22.28 3.84
N VAL A 86 9.14 -22.41 4.47
CA VAL A 86 8.53 -23.71 4.75
C VAL A 86 7.69 -24.20 3.59
N THR A 87 7.05 -23.35 2.80
CA THR A 87 5.98 -23.78 1.89
C THR A 87 6.44 -24.03 0.46
N HIS A 88 7.56 -23.46 0.02
CA HIS A 88 7.94 -23.43 -1.39
C HIS A 88 9.31 -24.05 -1.69
N GLN A 89 9.42 -24.69 -2.85
CA GLN A 89 10.69 -25.22 -3.39
C GLN A 89 11.62 -24.08 -3.86
N TYR A 90 11.05 -22.92 -4.22
CA TYR A 90 11.78 -21.74 -4.69
C TYR A 90 11.47 -20.52 -3.81
N PRO A 91 12.18 -20.35 -2.66
CA PRO A 91 12.00 -19.20 -1.78
C PRO A 91 12.30 -17.85 -2.45
N PHE A 92 13.12 -17.85 -3.50
CA PHE A 92 13.50 -16.65 -4.23
C PHE A 92 12.29 -15.89 -4.80
N ASP A 93 11.40 -16.58 -5.51
CA ASP A 93 10.23 -15.96 -6.14
C ASP A 93 9.27 -15.34 -5.10
N GLN A 94 9.20 -15.96 -3.92
CA GLN A 94 8.41 -15.46 -2.80
C GLN A 94 9.01 -14.18 -2.20
N LEU A 95 10.34 -14.12 -2.09
CA LEU A 95 11.08 -12.97 -1.56
C LEU A 95 11.16 -11.80 -2.54
N VAL A 96 11.13 -12.03 -3.85
CA VAL A 96 11.12 -10.94 -4.85
C VAL A 96 9.71 -10.37 -5.02
N GLY A 97 8.66 -11.17 -4.79
CA GLY A 97 7.27 -10.73 -4.83
C GLY A 97 6.73 -10.21 -3.49
N TRP A 98 5.50 -10.61 -3.17
CA TRP A 98 4.77 -10.15 -1.97
C TRP A 98 5.49 -10.41 -0.64
N GLY A 99 6.28 -11.48 -0.52
CA GLY A 99 7.07 -11.75 0.69
C GLY A 99 8.09 -10.64 0.93
N GLY A 100 8.82 -10.24 -0.10
CA GLY A 100 9.75 -9.10 -0.02
C GLY A 100 9.06 -7.78 0.28
N PHE A 101 7.86 -7.55 -0.26
CA PHE A 101 7.09 -6.34 0.04
C PHE A 101 6.66 -6.26 1.50
N PHE A 102 6.21 -7.37 2.10
CA PHE A 102 5.87 -7.41 3.53
C PHE A 102 7.09 -7.22 4.43
N LEU A 103 8.24 -7.80 4.06
CA LEU A 103 9.49 -7.61 4.81
C LEU A 103 9.99 -6.17 4.71
N SER A 104 9.93 -5.60 3.50
CA SER A 104 10.27 -4.19 3.26
C SER A 104 9.37 -3.26 4.09
N PHE A 105 8.06 -3.52 4.09
CA PHE A 105 7.09 -2.81 4.92
C PHE A 105 7.47 -2.83 6.41
N ALA A 106 7.77 -4.01 6.96
CA ALA A 106 8.15 -4.15 8.35
C ALA A 106 9.48 -3.42 8.66
N LEU A 107 10.49 -3.59 7.81
CA LEU A 107 11.80 -2.92 7.94
C LEU A 107 11.65 -1.40 7.97
N ILE A 108 10.84 -0.82 7.08
CA ILE A 108 10.61 0.62 7.02
C ILE A 108 9.98 1.11 8.34
N ILE A 109 8.96 0.43 8.86
CA ILE A 109 8.29 0.88 10.09
C ILE A 109 9.19 0.71 11.32
N ILE A 110 10.04 -0.32 11.35
CA ILE A 110 10.97 -0.55 12.47
C ILE A 110 12.07 0.50 12.50
N PHE A 111 12.69 0.81 11.36
CA PHE A 111 13.93 1.61 11.33
C PHE A 111 13.73 3.08 10.95
N ALA A 112 12.82 3.39 10.03
CA ALA A 112 12.63 4.76 9.55
C ALA A 112 12.25 5.79 10.64
N PRO A 113 11.46 5.48 11.69
CA PRO A 113 11.15 6.45 12.74
C PRO A 113 12.39 7.06 13.41
N THR A 114 13.48 6.28 13.53
CA THR A 114 14.73 6.75 14.14
C THR A 114 15.51 7.72 13.26
N LEU A 115 15.21 7.76 11.95
CA LEU A 115 15.89 8.57 10.95
C LEU A 115 15.12 9.84 10.57
N ILE A 116 13.82 9.88 10.85
CA ILE A 116 12.92 10.99 10.51
C ILE A 116 12.94 12.05 11.63
N LYS A 117 12.94 13.33 11.25
CA LYS A 117 12.84 14.44 12.21
C LYS A 117 11.37 14.74 12.56
N LYS A 118 11.10 14.99 13.86
CA LYS A 118 9.79 15.18 14.52
C LYS A 118 8.80 16.22 13.95
N ASP A 119 9.17 17.01 12.95
CA ASP A 119 8.32 18.11 12.43
C ASP A 119 7.99 17.98 10.92
N TYR A 120 8.22 16.81 10.31
CA TYR A 120 8.05 16.63 8.85
C TYR A 120 6.72 16.01 8.42
N SER A 121 5.82 15.67 9.35
CA SER A 121 4.52 15.06 9.01
C SER A 121 3.65 15.97 8.14
N GLN A 122 3.72 17.30 8.31
CA GLN A 122 3.02 18.25 7.43
C GLN A 122 3.55 18.23 5.98
N LYS A 123 4.87 18.11 5.81
CA LYS A 123 5.49 17.99 4.47
C LYS A 123 5.12 16.68 3.80
N LEU A 124 4.98 15.60 4.57
CA LEU A 124 4.45 14.33 4.04
C LEU A 124 3.03 14.51 3.53
N ILE A 125 2.15 15.13 4.32
CA ILE A 125 0.77 15.42 3.89
C ILE A 125 0.74 16.25 2.60
N GLN A 126 1.60 17.26 2.49
CA GLN A 126 1.72 18.08 1.27
C GLN A 126 2.16 17.24 0.06
N ALA A 127 3.18 16.39 0.22
CA ALA A 127 3.64 15.49 -0.83
C ALA A 127 2.52 14.54 -1.30
N LEU A 128 1.79 13.94 -0.35
CA LEU A 128 0.66 13.07 -0.66
C LEU A 128 -0.49 13.80 -1.34
N ASN A 129 -0.83 15.01 -0.90
CA ASN A 129 -1.87 15.82 -1.52
C ASN A 129 -1.50 16.22 -2.95
N LEU A 130 -0.24 16.62 -3.19
CA LEU A 130 0.24 16.92 -4.54
C LEU A 130 0.16 15.68 -5.44
N ALA A 131 0.55 14.51 -4.91
CA ALA A 131 0.44 13.27 -5.68
C ALA A 131 -1.01 12.88 -5.97
N GLY A 132 -1.89 13.00 -4.97
CA GLY A 132 -3.32 12.78 -5.13
C GLY A 132 -3.96 13.74 -6.14
N LEU A 133 -3.55 15.00 -6.16
CA LEU A 133 -4.03 15.97 -7.15
C LEU A 133 -3.59 15.63 -8.57
N LEU A 134 -2.36 15.16 -8.76
CA LEU A 134 -1.89 14.70 -10.07
C LEU A 134 -2.67 13.49 -10.55
N ILE A 135 -3.00 12.56 -9.65
CA ILE A 135 -3.85 11.41 -9.96
C ILE A 135 -5.28 11.85 -10.29
N ALA A 136 -5.87 12.73 -9.48
CA ALA A 136 -7.21 13.27 -9.72
C ALA A 136 -7.29 13.99 -11.07
N LEU A 137 -6.28 14.82 -11.38
CA LEU A 137 -6.17 15.51 -12.66
C LEU A 137 -6.02 14.50 -13.80
N ASN A 138 -5.17 13.49 -13.67
CA ASN A 138 -5.06 12.43 -14.67
C ASN A 138 -6.40 11.74 -14.93
N SER A 139 -7.14 11.36 -13.89
CA SER A 139 -8.46 10.73 -14.05
C SER A 139 -9.45 11.63 -14.78
N VAL A 140 -9.48 12.92 -14.47
CA VAL A 140 -10.34 13.89 -15.19
C VAL A 140 -9.90 14.04 -16.65
N LEU A 141 -8.60 14.13 -16.93
CA LEU A 141 -8.10 14.24 -18.29
C LEU A 141 -8.35 12.97 -19.11
N GLN A 142 -8.28 11.79 -18.49
CA GLN A 142 -8.60 10.52 -19.13
C GLN A 142 -10.07 10.36 -19.45
N LEU A 143 -10.97 10.97 -18.69
CA LEU A 143 -12.39 11.04 -19.05
C LEU A 143 -12.59 11.72 -20.42
N PHE A 144 -11.71 12.64 -20.79
CA PHE A 144 -11.74 13.35 -22.08
C PHE A 144 -10.77 12.77 -23.13
N GLY A 145 -10.07 11.67 -22.83
CA GLY A 145 -9.12 11.03 -23.75
C GLY A 145 -7.78 11.76 -23.92
N VAL A 146 -7.46 12.75 -23.07
CA VAL A 146 -6.23 13.59 -23.15
C VAL A 146 -5.32 13.39 -21.94
N GLY A 147 -5.34 12.22 -21.29
CA GLY A 147 -4.57 11.96 -20.08
C GLY A 147 -3.14 11.47 -20.32
N PHE A 148 -2.50 11.04 -19.23
CA PHE A 148 -1.09 10.63 -19.23
C PHE A 148 -0.82 9.35 -20.03
N SER A 149 -1.85 8.59 -20.43
CA SER A 149 -1.67 7.42 -21.31
C SER A 149 -0.99 7.78 -22.62
N GLN A 150 -1.27 8.96 -23.19
CA GLN A 150 -0.64 9.38 -24.45
C GLN A 150 0.87 9.55 -24.30
N ILE A 151 1.32 10.11 -23.18
CA ILE A 151 2.75 10.25 -22.85
C ILE A 151 3.34 8.87 -22.56
N PHE A 152 2.62 8.03 -21.81
CA PHE A 152 3.04 6.68 -21.49
C PHE A 152 3.24 5.85 -22.77
N ASN A 153 2.27 5.84 -23.69
CA ASN A 153 2.32 5.10 -24.94
C ASN A 153 3.44 5.57 -25.89
N ARG A 154 3.84 6.85 -25.82
CA ARG A 154 5.00 7.36 -26.58
C ARG A 154 6.34 6.90 -26.03
N LEU A 155 6.42 6.63 -24.73
CA LEU A 155 7.65 6.23 -24.04
C LEU A 155 7.72 4.72 -23.77
N SER A 156 6.59 4.02 -23.89
CA SER A 156 6.46 2.60 -23.61
C SER A 156 6.52 1.76 -24.86
N ILE A 157 6.98 0.53 -24.67
CA ILE A 157 6.89 -0.55 -25.66
C ILE A 157 5.47 -1.15 -25.64
N PHE A 158 4.67 -0.84 -24.62
CA PHE A 158 3.30 -1.32 -24.45
C PHE A 158 2.28 -0.23 -24.78
N GLU A 159 1.26 -0.59 -25.54
CA GLU A 159 0.10 0.27 -25.77
C GLU A 159 -0.90 0.08 -24.62
N SER A 160 -1.16 1.15 -23.88
CA SER A 160 -2.23 1.23 -22.90
C SER A 160 -3.43 1.97 -23.49
N ALA A 161 -4.62 1.67 -22.99
CA ALA A 161 -5.83 2.38 -23.38
C ALA A 161 -5.73 3.89 -23.07
N ASN A 162 -6.42 4.70 -23.86
CA ASN A 162 -6.50 6.16 -23.70
C ASN A 162 -7.78 6.62 -23.00
N ASP A 163 -8.33 5.76 -22.15
CA ASP A 163 -9.57 5.97 -21.41
C ASP A 163 -9.32 5.88 -19.89
N LEU A 164 -10.40 5.78 -19.11
CA LEU A 164 -10.36 5.68 -17.66
C LEU A 164 -9.69 4.40 -17.14
N SER A 165 -9.52 3.36 -17.97
CA SER A 165 -8.85 2.13 -17.57
C SER A 165 -7.36 2.37 -17.28
N PHE A 166 -6.77 3.37 -17.92
CA PHE A 166 -5.41 3.80 -17.62
C PHE A 166 -5.36 4.62 -16.33
N SER A 167 -4.59 4.13 -15.36
CA SER A 167 -4.37 4.78 -14.09
C SER A 167 -2.89 4.72 -13.69
N LEU A 168 -2.33 5.86 -13.27
CA LEU A 168 -0.94 5.95 -12.80
C LEU A 168 -0.66 5.07 -11.57
N THR A 169 -1.68 4.85 -10.73
CA THR A 169 -1.57 3.96 -9.57
C THR A 169 -1.60 2.48 -9.94
N GLY A 170 -1.98 2.15 -11.18
CA GLY A 170 -2.13 0.77 -11.68
C GLY A 170 -3.57 0.28 -11.78
N GLY A 171 -4.55 1.04 -11.27
CA GLY A 171 -5.96 0.71 -11.44
C GLY A 171 -6.90 1.73 -10.81
N ILE A 172 -8.19 1.69 -11.19
CA ILE A 172 -9.21 2.62 -10.66
C ILE A 172 -9.47 2.37 -9.17
N LEU A 173 -9.52 1.11 -8.74
CA LEU A 173 -9.69 0.79 -7.32
C LEU A 173 -8.58 1.42 -6.46
N LEU A 174 -7.35 1.42 -6.97
CA LEU A 174 -6.19 2.01 -6.27
C LEU A 174 -6.28 3.55 -6.19
N ASN A 175 -6.80 4.20 -7.24
CA ASN A 175 -7.13 5.62 -7.18
C ASN A 175 -8.19 5.91 -6.11
N ILE A 176 -9.27 5.13 -6.06
CA ILE A 176 -10.33 5.30 -5.07
C ILE A 176 -9.76 5.16 -3.66
N GLN A 177 -8.95 4.13 -3.41
CA GLN A 177 -8.31 3.89 -2.10
C GLN A 177 -7.47 5.10 -1.66
N LEU A 178 -6.60 5.59 -2.54
CA LEU A 178 -5.74 6.73 -2.22
C LEU A 178 -6.53 8.03 -2.07
N LEU A 179 -7.36 8.38 -3.06
CA LEU A 179 -8.09 9.64 -3.07
C LEU A 179 -9.08 9.74 -1.91
N SER A 180 -9.80 8.68 -1.59
CA SER A 180 -10.69 8.64 -0.41
C SER A 180 -9.91 8.82 0.90
N SER A 181 -8.74 8.19 1.03
CA SER A 181 -7.86 8.35 2.20
C SER A 181 -7.35 9.78 2.36
N LEU A 182 -7.02 10.45 1.25
CA LEU A 182 -6.59 11.86 1.24
C LEU A 182 -7.75 12.82 1.50
N VAL A 183 -8.93 12.57 0.94
CA VAL A 183 -10.14 13.36 1.24
C VAL A 183 -10.45 13.28 2.74
N LEU A 184 -10.46 12.07 3.32
CA LEU A 184 -10.68 11.87 4.76
C LEU A 184 -9.64 12.61 5.61
N LEU A 185 -8.35 12.50 5.23
CA LEU A 185 -7.25 13.22 5.88
C LEU A 185 -7.51 14.73 5.91
N ASN A 186 -7.83 15.34 4.77
CA ASN A 186 -7.94 16.80 4.67
C ASN A 186 -9.24 17.33 5.30
N LEU A 187 -10.33 16.56 5.28
CA LEU A 187 -11.61 16.94 5.90
C LEU A 187 -11.55 16.89 7.44
N LEU A 188 -10.88 15.88 8.00
CA LEU A 188 -10.89 15.63 9.45
C LEU A 188 -9.70 16.27 10.20
N SER A 189 -8.69 16.77 9.49
CA SER A 189 -7.53 17.42 10.12
C SER A 189 -7.88 18.79 10.70
N LYS A 190 -8.03 18.87 12.03
CA LYS A 190 -8.39 20.11 12.75
C LYS A 190 -7.32 21.21 12.73
N ASN A 191 -6.05 20.82 12.54
CA ASN A 191 -4.91 21.73 12.66
C ASN A 191 -4.54 22.44 11.35
N GLN A 192 -5.25 22.16 10.25
CA GLN A 192 -5.02 22.85 9.00
C GLN A 192 -5.91 24.09 8.94
N LYS A 193 -5.30 25.27 8.83
CA LYS A 193 -6.03 26.51 8.52
C LYS A 193 -6.72 26.29 7.17
N LYS A 194 -8.05 26.36 7.16
CA LYS A 194 -8.92 26.19 5.99
C LYS A 194 -8.80 27.37 5.03
N ASP A 195 -7.58 27.58 4.54
CA ASP A 195 -7.27 28.56 3.50
C ASP A 195 -7.90 28.13 2.16
N TRP A 196 -8.05 29.08 1.24
CA TRP A 196 -8.59 28.84 -0.10
C TRP A 196 -7.85 27.71 -0.82
N ILE A 197 -6.53 27.65 -0.63
CA ILE A 197 -5.67 26.62 -1.22
C ILE A 197 -6.12 25.22 -0.75
N GLN A 198 -6.34 25.02 0.56
CA GLN A 198 -6.78 23.72 1.08
C GLN A 198 -8.17 23.33 0.57
N LYS A 199 -9.10 24.28 0.47
CA LYS A 199 -10.43 24.04 -0.12
C LYS A 199 -10.34 23.60 -1.58
N THR A 200 -9.45 24.24 -2.34
CA THR A 200 -9.19 23.89 -3.75
C THR A 200 -8.60 22.48 -3.87
N ILE A 201 -7.63 22.13 -3.01
CA ILE A 201 -7.08 20.77 -2.95
C ILE A 201 -8.18 19.74 -2.68
N ILE A 202 -9.02 19.97 -1.67
CA ILE A 202 -10.12 19.07 -1.33
C ILE A 202 -11.09 18.93 -2.50
N ALA A 203 -11.48 20.03 -3.14
CA ALA A 203 -12.39 20.01 -4.30
C ALA A 203 -11.80 19.20 -5.46
N GLY A 204 -10.51 19.38 -5.78
CA GLY A 204 -9.82 18.59 -6.81
C GLY A 204 -9.77 17.10 -6.48
N LEU A 205 -9.47 16.75 -5.24
CA LEU A 205 -9.46 15.34 -4.79
C LEU A 205 -10.85 14.70 -4.85
N VAL A 206 -11.91 15.43 -4.44
CA VAL A 206 -13.30 14.95 -4.49
C VAL A 206 -13.76 14.77 -5.93
N LEU A 207 -13.42 15.70 -6.83
CA LEU A 207 -13.72 15.57 -8.26
C LEU A 207 -13.07 14.32 -8.85
N GLY A 208 -11.77 14.13 -8.62
CA GLY A 208 -11.06 12.93 -9.08
C GLY A 208 -11.64 11.64 -8.49
N LEU A 209 -12.01 11.66 -7.21
CA LEU A 209 -12.67 10.52 -6.57
C LEU A 209 -14.01 10.20 -7.21
N ALA A 210 -14.83 11.22 -7.49
CA ALA A 210 -16.13 11.05 -8.15
C ALA A 210 -15.99 10.44 -9.55
N VAL A 211 -15.00 10.88 -10.34
CA VAL A 211 -14.71 10.29 -11.66
C VAL A 211 -14.33 8.81 -11.54
N ASN A 212 -13.45 8.45 -10.60
CA ASN A 212 -13.05 7.05 -10.42
C ASN A 212 -14.19 6.17 -9.87
N VAL A 213 -15.03 6.71 -8.98
CA VAL A 213 -16.23 6.00 -8.50
C VAL A 213 -17.24 5.82 -9.62
N TYR A 214 -17.42 6.82 -10.50
CA TYR A 214 -18.26 6.66 -11.68
C TYR A 214 -17.74 5.56 -12.60
N ALA A 215 -16.42 5.53 -12.85
CA ALA A 215 -15.76 4.54 -13.70
C ALA A 215 -15.95 3.08 -13.23
N ILE A 216 -16.14 2.85 -11.93
CA ILE A 216 -16.27 1.51 -11.36
C ILE A 216 -17.72 1.00 -11.31
N LEU A 217 -18.70 1.85 -11.66
CA LEU A 217 -20.11 1.48 -11.64
C LEU A 217 -20.41 0.34 -12.63
N PRO A 218 -21.46 -0.46 -12.37
CA PRO A 218 -21.90 -1.49 -13.31
C PRO A 218 -22.14 -0.90 -14.71
N ASN A 219 -21.82 -1.69 -15.74
CA ASN A 219 -21.94 -1.35 -17.17
C ASN A 219 -20.92 -0.32 -17.69
N GLN A 220 -19.93 0.07 -16.90
CA GLN A 220 -18.77 0.83 -17.39
C GLN A 220 -17.69 -0.12 -17.91
N GLU A 221 -16.91 0.33 -18.89
CA GLU A 221 -15.80 -0.44 -19.48
C GLU A 221 -14.75 -0.84 -18.43
N THR A 222 -14.63 -0.02 -17.38
CA THR A 222 -13.72 -0.22 -16.26
C THR A 222 -14.37 -0.84 -15.03
N GLY A 223 -15.47 -1.57 -15.25
CA GLY A 223 -16.15 -2.32 -14.21
C GLY A 223 -15.18 -3.20 -13.41
N LEU A 224 -15.29 -3.17 -12.09
CA LEU A 224 -14.38 -3.91 -11.23
C LEU A 224 -14.70 -5.40 -11.26
N VAL A 225 -13.73 -6.19 -11.74
CA VAL A 225 -13.78 -7.64 -11.66
C VAL A 225 -12.95 -8.11 -10.45
N LEU A 226 -13.63 -8.40 -9.35
CA LEU A 226 -13.02 -9.10 -8.20
C LEU A 226 -13.48 -10.55 -8.17
N LEU A 227 -12.66 -11.39 -7.54
CA LEU A 227 -13.09 -12.72 -7.14
C LEU A 227 -14.35 -12.59 -6.27
N PRO A 228 -15.45 -13.32 -6.54
CA PRO A 228 -16.63 -13.28 -5.69
C PRO A 228 -16.28 -13.66 -4.25
N LEU A 229 -16.81 -12.91 -3.27
CA LEU A 229 -16.52 -13.14 -1.86
C LEU A 229 -16.78 -14.60 -1.41
N PRO A 230 -17.87 -15.28 -1.83
CA PRO A 230 -18.06 -16.69 -1.49
C PRO A 230 -16.94 -17.61 -1.99
N ALA A 231 -16.36 -17.34 -3.17
CA ALA A 231 -15.22 -18.11 -3.68
C ALA A 231 -13.96 -17.82 -2.87
N SER A 232 -13.69 -16.56 -2.54
CA SER A 232 -12.58 -16.18 -1.66
C SER A 232 -12.65 -16.88 -0.30
N ILE A 233 -13.85 -16.97 0.29
CA ILE A 233 -14.07 -17.67 1.56
C ILE A 233 -13.89 -19.18 1.40
N ALA A 234 -14.41 -19.77 0.32
CA ALA A 234 -14.25 -21.21 0.06
C ALA A 234 -12.77 -21.60 -0.08
N ILE A 235 -11.99 -20.82 -0.85
CA ILE A 235 -10.54 -21.02 -1.01
C ILE A 235 -9.80 -20.86 0.32
N ALA A 236 -10.14 -19.82 1.10
CA ALA A 236 -9.56 -19.62 2.42
C ALA A 236 -9.86 -20.79 3.35
N LYS A 237 -11.12 -21.28 3.39
CA LYS A 237 -11.51 -22.44 4.19
C LYS A 237 -10.76 -23.70 3.78
N GLU A 238 -10.67 -23.98 2.48
CA GLU A 238 -9.97 -25.15 1.96
C GLU A 238 -8.46 -25.09 2.26
N SER A 239 -7.86 -23.89 2.21
CA SER A 239 -6.44 -23.70 2.55
C SER A 239 -6.11 -24.08 4.00
N LEU A 240 -7.11 -24.05 4.89
CA LEU A 240 -6.99 -24.42 6.30
C LEU A 240 -7.17 -25.94 6.54
N ALA A 241 -7.52 -26.73 5.52
CA ALA A 241 -7.79 -28.15 5.69
C ALA A 241 -6.54 -28.97 6.04
N VAL A 242 -5.35 -28.52 5.61
CA VAL A 242 -4.06 -29.18 5.88
C VAL A 242 -3.27 -28.35 6.88
N THR A 243 -2.80 -28.97 7.98
CA THR A 243 -2.11 -28.27 9.08
C THR A 243 -0.94 -27.40 8.63
N ARG A 244 -0.14 -27.87 7.66
CA ARG A 244 1.00 -27.12 7.12
C ARG A 244 0.56 -25.83 6.43
N THR A 245 -0.41 -25.90 5.52
CA THR A 245 -0.94 -24.71 4.82
C THR A 245 -1.81 -23.86 5.74
N ALA A 246 -2.47 -24.45 6.73
CA ALA A 246 -3.22 -23.71 7.74
C ALA A 246 -2.31 -22.80 8.57
N LEU A 247 -1.13 -23.28 8.98
CA LEU A 247 -0.19 -22.50 9.79
C LEU A 247 0.63 -21.51 8.96
N PHE A 248 1.15 -21.95 7.81
CA PHE A 248 2.16 -21.23 7.03
C PHE A 248 1.66 -20.74 5.66
N GLY A 249 0.43 -21.06 5.26
CA GLY A 249 -0.12 -20.71 3.96
C GLY A 249 0.48 -21.50 2.81
N PHE A 250 0.22 -21.03 1.60
CA PHE A 250 0.82 -21.51 0.37
C PHE A 250 2.09 -20.76 -0.03
N GLY A 251 2.45 -19.67 0.66
CA GLY A 251 3.53 -18.77 0.27
C GLY A 251 3.01 -17.38 -0.08
N PRO A 252 3.69 -16.29 0.31
CA PRO A 252 3.19 -14.91 0.16
C PRO A 252 2.82 -14.51 -1.27
N ASN A 253 3.49 -15.08 -2.28
CA ASN A 253 3.33 -14.79 -3.70
C ASN A 253 2.57 -15.90 -4.45
N SER A 254 1.94 -16.85 -3.75
CA SER A 254 1.38 -18.09 -4.34
C SER A 254 -0.14 -18.14 -4.35
N TYR A 255 -0.82 -17.01 -4.13
CA TYR A 255 -2.29 -16.99 -4.13
C TYR A 255 -2.87 -17.44 -5.48
N ALA A 256 -2.30 -17.01 -6.61
CA ALA A 256 -2.76 -17.44 -7.93
C ALA A 256 -2.68 -18.97 -8.11
N GLN A 257 -1.62 -19.60 -7.61
CA GLN A 257 -1.47 -21.05 -7.65
C GLN A 257 -2.48 -21.74 -6.74
N ALA A 258 -2.67 -21.22 -5.52
CA ALA A 258 -3.69 -21.70 -4.59
C ALA A 258 -5.11 -21.54 -5.16
N PHE A 259 -5.39 -20.45 -5.89
CA PHE A 259 -6.66 -20.24 -6.59
C PHE A 259 -6.93 -21.37 -7.59
N HIS A 260 -5.96 -21.73 -8.44
CA HIS A 260 -6.16 -22.82 -9.41
C HIS A 260 -6.39 -24.19 -8.77
N LEU A 261 -5.76 -24.44 -7.61
CA LEU A 261 -5.90 -25.70 -6.88
C LEU A 261 -7.20 -25.80 -6.08
N LEU A 262 -7.63 -24.68 -5.49
CA LEU A 262 -8.70 -24.66 -4.48
C LEU A 262 -9.98 -23.98 -4.96
N LYS A 263 -10.03 -23.46 -6.19
CA LYS A 263 -11.24 -22.80 -6.71
C LYS A 263 -12.41 -23.79 -6.70
N PRO A 264 -13.59 -23.37 -6.21
CA PRO A 264 -14.75 -24.24 -6.18
C PRO A 264 -15.29 -24.47 -7.61
N ALA A 265 -15.85 -25.65 -7.86
CA ALA A 265 -16.28 -26.07 -9.19
C ALA A 265 -17.30 -25.11 -9.85
N TRP A 266 -18.16 -24.46 -9.08
CA TRP A 266 -19.18 -23.52 -9.56
C TRP A 266 -18.60 -22.22 -10.16
N ILE A 267 -17.32 -21.89 -9.89
CA ILE A 267 -16.67 -20.76 -10.58
C ILE A 267 -16.52 -21.04 -12.08
N ASN A 268 -16.39 -22.30 -12.49
CA ASN A 268 -16.27 -22.67 -13.90
C ASN A 268 -17.54 -22.41 -14.72
N SER A 269 -18.69 -22.18 -14.06
CA SER A 269 -19.95 -21.80 -14.69
C SER A 269 -20.31 -20.33 -14.50
N SER A 270 -19.40 -19.51 -13.96
CA SER A 270 -19.63 -18.08 -13.69
C SER A 270 -18.95 -17.20 -14.73
N ASP A 271 -19.34 -15.94 -14.86
CA ASP A 271 -18.73 -14.99 -15.81
C ASP A 271 -17.24 -14.70 -15.55
N VAL A 272 -16.74 -15.09 -14.38
CA VAL A 272 -15.34 -14.88 -13.98
C VAL A 272 -14.45 -16.13 -14.18
N TRP A 273 -14.95 -17.19 -14.81
CA TRP A 273 -14.24 -18.47 -14.96
C TRP A 273 -12.88 -18.38 -15.66
N GLN A 274 -12.75 -17.42 -16.58
CA GLN A 274 -11.58 -17.17 -17.41
C GLN A 274 -10.47 -16.36 -16.71
N PHE A 275 -10.75 -15.77 -15.54
CA PHE A 275 -9.79 -14.94 -14.83
C PHE A 275 -8.89 -15.78 -13.92
N SER A 276 -7.61 -15.42 -13.87
CA SER A 276 -6.65 -15.94 -12.88
C SER A 276 -6.43 -14.86 -11.82
N PHE A 277 -7.05 -15.03 -10.65
CA PHE A 277 -6.97 -14.04 -9.57
C PHE A 277 -5.67 -14.19 -8.78
N GLU A 278 -4.92 -13.09 -8.62
CA GLU A 278 -3.70 -13.03 -7.81
C GLU A 278 -3.96 -12.72 -6.33
N SER A 279 -5.21 -12.45 -5.97
CA SER A 279 -5.62 -12.14 -4.60
C SER A 279 -7.09 -12.50 -4.36
N ALA A 280 -7.47 -12.65 -3.10
CA ALA A 280 -8.86 -12.71 -2.71
C ALA A 280 -9.54 -11.33 -2.87
N THR A 281 -10.86 -11.29 -2.70
CA THR A 281 -11.66 -10.04 -2.66
C THR A 281 -11.16 -9.05 -1.62
N ILE A 282 -10.64 -9.56 -0.48
CA ILE A 282 -10.14 -8.75 0.63
C ILE A 282 -8.79 -9.27 1.10
N PHE A 283 -7.93 -8.39 1.61
CA PHE A 283 -6.59 -8.77 2.03
C PHE A 283 -6.56 -9.84 3.13
N PRO A 284 -7.40 -9.84 4.19
CA PRO A 284 -7.34 -10.88 5.22
C PRO A 284 -7.49 -12.29 4.67
N LEU A 285 -8.39 -12.49 3.70
CA LEU A 285 -8.55 -13.80 3.04
C LEU A 285 -7.35 -14.16 2.17
N THR A 286 -6.76 -13.16 1.51
CA THR A 286 -5.50 -13.35 0.77
C THR A 286 -4.39 -13.82 1.72
N LEU A 287 -4.27 -13.16 2.88
CA LEU A 287 -3.23 -13.43 3.87
C LEU A 287 -3.39 -14.80 4.55
N ILE A 288 -4.62 -15.27 4.77
CA ILE A 288 -4.88 -16.64 5.24
C ILE A 288 -4.31 -17.66 4.24
N VAL A 289 -4.63 -17.49 2.96
CA VAL A 289 -4.22 -18.43 1.91
C VAL A 289 -2.71 -18.36 1.68
N SER A 290 -2.15 -17.15 1.61
CA SER A 290 -0.73 -16.96 1.26
C SER A 290 0.21 -17.11 2.46
N GLY A 291 -0.12 -16.52 3.62
CA GLY A 291 0.74 -16.51 4.81
C GLY A 291 0.28 -17.43 5.95
N GLY A 292 -0.92 -18.01 5.90
CA GLY A 292 -1.47 -18.87 6.94
C GLY A 292 -2.03 -18.10 8.14
N LEU A 293 -2.53 -18.86 9.13
CA LEU A 293 -3.11 -18.31 10.36
C LEU A 293 -2.09 -17.52 11.18
N LEU A 294 -0.81 -17.91 11.18
CA LEU A 294 0.23 -17.18 11.93
C LEU A 294 0.40 -15.76 11.38
N ALA A 295 0.44 -15.59 10.06
CA ALA A 295 0.54 -14.28 9.42
C ALA A 295 -0.71 -13.45 9.66
N LEU A 296 -1.91 -14.05 9.57
CA LEU A 296 -3.16 -13.37 9.87
C LEU A 296 -3.19 -12.86 11.33
N LEU A 297 -2.87 -13.72 12.30
CA LEU A 297 -2.90 -13.35 13.72
C LEU A 297 -1.87 -12.25 14.03
N ALA A 298 -0.67 -12.33 13.46
CA ALA A 298 0.34 -11.29 13.60
C ALA A 298 -0.11 -9.97 12.96
N TRP A 299 -0.78 -10.01 11.81
CA TRP A 299 -1.35 -8.82 11.17
C TRP A 299 -2.53 -8.22 11.95
N ILE A 300 -3.41 -9.04 12.54
CA ILE A 300 -4.48 -8.58 13.45
C ILE A 300 -3.85 -7.91 14.67
N PHE A 301 -2.79 -8.49 15.24
CA PHE A 301 -2.08 -7.91 16.36
C PHE A 301 -1.43 -6.57 16.01
N PHE A 302 -0.79 -6.49 14.84
CA PHE A 302 -0.23 -5.24 14.31
C PHE A 302 -1.30 -4.17 14.09
N THR A 303 -2.42 -4.54 13.46
CA THR A 303 -3.51 -3.63 13.13
C THR A 303 -4.20 -3.11 14.38
N SER A 304 -4.53 -3.99 15.33
CA SER A 304 -5.13 -3.61 16.61
C SER A 304 -4.22 -2.69 17.42
N ARG A 305 -2.92 -2.97 17.50
CA ARG A 305 -1.94 -2.10 18.18
C ARG A 305 -1.79 -0.77 17.47
N SER A 306 -1.81 -0.73 16.14
CA SER A 306 -1.77 0.50 15.36
C SER A 306 -3.01 1.36 15.66
N VAL A 307 -4.22 0.79 15.58
CA VAL A 307 -5.45 1.52 15.88
C VAL A 307 -5.48 2.01 17.32
N HIS A 308 -5.09 1.18 18.29
CA HIS A 308 -5.02 1.57 19.69
C HIS A 308 -4.04 2.74 19.92
N MET A 309 -2.85 2.68 19.31
CA MET A 309 -1.86 3.77 19.37
C MET A 309 -2.43 5.08 18.81
N LEU A 310 -3.23 5.01 17.74
CA LEU A 310 -3.85 6.18 17.13
C LEU A 310 -5.00 6.76 17.98
N THR A 311 -5.71 5.95 18.76
CA THR A 311 -6.87 6.41 19.56
C THR A 311 -6.49 6.98 20.91
N VAL A 312 -5.37 6.55 21.51
CA VAL A 312 -4.87 7.10 22.77
C VAL A 312 -4.51 8.59 22.60
N LYS A 313 -5.16 9.46 23.36
CA LYS A 313 -4.97 10.91 23.32
C LYS A 313 -3.55 11.27 23.76
N LYS A 314 -2.67 11.50 22.80
CA LYS A 314 -1.43 12.27 22.98
C LYS A 314 -1.56 13.57 22.19
N GLU A 315 -1.04 14.67 22.74
CA GLU A 315 -0.88 15.94 22.01
C GLU A 315 0.14 15.73 20.87
N GLN A 316 -0.33 15.15 19.77
CA GLN A 316 0.51 14.88 18.61
C GLN A 316 0.23 15.92 17.53
N LYS A 317 1.30 16.62 17.14
CA LYS A 317 1.32 17.60 16.04
C LYS A 317 0.83 17.03 14.69
N ALA A 318 0.83 15.71 14.53
CA ALA A 318 0.49 15.00 13.29
C ALA A 318 -0.96 14.46 13.22
N GLN A 319 -1.94 15.17 13.78
CA GLN A 319 -3.33 14.72 13.85
C GLN A 319 -3.95 14.36 12.48
N GLY A 320 -3.54 15.02 11.39
CA GLY A 320 -4.02 14.70 10.04
C GLY A 320 -3.58 13.30 9.56
N LEU A 321 -2.34 12.91 9.86
CA LEU A 321 -1.77 11.65 9.38
C LEU A 321 -2.45 10.42 9.99
N LYS A 322 -2.97 10.56 11.23
CA LYS A 322 -3.80 9.54 11.88
C LYS A 322 -4.98 9.10 11.00
N TYR A 323 -5.69 10.04 10.39
CA TYR A 323 -6.86 9.72 9.57
C TYR A 323 -6.49 8.97 8.30
N PHE A 324 -5.36 9.31 7.67
CA PHE A 324 -4.83 8.56 6.54
C PHE A 324 -4.44 7.13 6.94
N ILE A 325 -3.77 6.95 8.08
CA ILE A 325 -3.38 5.61 8.56
C ILE A 325 -4.63 4.76 8.84
N ILE A 326 -5.65 5.32 9.49
CA ILE A 326 -6.93 4.62 9.72
C ILE A 326 -7.59 4.24 8.39
N ALA A 327 -7.68 5.18 7.44
CA ALA A 327 -8.26 4.90 6.13
C ALA A 327 -7.51 3.79 5.39
N ALA A 328 -6.17 3.82 5.39
CA ALA A 328 -5.33 2.80 4.77
C ALA A 328 -5.53 1.43 5.42
N ILE A 329 -5.65 1.36 6.75
CA ILE A 329 -5.95 0.11 7.47
C ILE A 329 -7.35 -0.41 7.10
N VAL A 330 -8.36 0.46 7.06
CA VAL A 330 -9.73 0.07 6.66
C VAL A 330 -9.73 -0.46 5.24
N TRP A 331 -9.01 0.19 4.31
CA TRP A 331 -8.88 -0.29 2.94
C TRP A 331 -8.22 -1.67 2.85
N GLN A 332 -7.22 -1.97 3.68
CA GLN A 332 -6.68 -3.32 3.75
C GLN A 332 -7.73 -4.34 4.20
N VAL A 333 -8.62 -4.00 5.14
CA VAL A 333 -9.67 -4.93 5.60
C VAL A 333 -10.70 -5.23 4.50
N ILE A 334 -11.08 -4.22 3.71
CA ILE A 334 -12.24 -4.31 2.80
C ILE A 334 -11.88 -4.50 1.32
N SER A 335 -10.61 -4.48 0.96
CA SER A 335 -10.15 -4.49 -0.43
C SER A 335 -8.91 -5.35 -0.60
N PRO A 336 -8.56 -5.78 -1.83
CA PRO A 336 -7.30 -6.45 -2.09
C PRO A 336 -6.12 -5.53 -1.75
N LEU A 337 -5.04 -6.15 -1.26
CA LEU A 337 -3.82 -5.43 -0.94
C LEU A 337 -3.13 -4.95 -2.23
N ASN A 338 -2.49 -3.79 -2.13
CA ASN A 338 -1.63 -3.27 -3.17
C ASN A 338 -0.35 -2.69 -2.56
N THR A 339 0.72 -2.75 -3.35
CA THR A 339 2.06 -2.32 -2.94
C THR A 339 2.11 -0.83 -2.65
N MET A 340 1.43 0.01 -3.43
CA MET A 340 1.37 1.45 -3.22
C MET A 340 0.83 1.82 -1.83
N MET A 341 -0.36 1.33 -1.46
CA MET A 341 -0.97 1.61 -0.16
C MET A 341 -0.17 1.00 0.99
N LEU A 342 0.50 -0.15 0.77
CA LEU A 342 1.41 -0.74 1.75
C LEU A 342 2.61 0.19 2.01
N THR A 343 3.27 0.69 0.96
CA THR A 343 4.38 1.66 1.07
C THR A 343 3.95 2.95 1.75
N LEU A 344 2.80 3.50 1.35
CA LEU A 344 2.26 4.73 1.93
C LEU A 344 1.88 4.56 3.40
N LEU A 345 1.32 3.40 3.78
CA LEU A 345 1.05 3.08 5.17
C LEU A 345 2.34 2.98 5.99
N ALA A 346 3.39 2.34 5.46
CA ALA A 346 4.69 2.28 6.13
C ALA A 346 5.26 3.67 6.36
N LEU A 347 5.28 4.52 5.33
CA LEU A 347 5.73 5.91 5.46
C LEU A 347 4.89 6.70 6.45
N ALA A 348 3.56 6.61 6.36
CA ALA A 348 2.66 7.32 7.27
C ALA A 348 2.87 6.91 8.73
N LEU A 349 3.00 5.60 9.02
CA LEU A 349 3.34 5.11 10.35
C LEU A 349 4.71 5.60 10.81
N SER A 350 5.73 5.55 9.93
CA SER A 350 7.08 6.00 10.29
C SER A 350 7.15 7.48 10.63
N PHE A 351 6.46 8.34 9.88
CA PHE A 351 6.35 9.79 10.16
C PHE A 351 5.44 10.11 11.35
N TYR A 352 4.56 9.19 11.75
CA TYR A 352 3.73 9.32 12.95
C TYR A 352 4.49 8.91 14.22
N LEU A 353 5.38 7.93 14.11
CA LEU A 353 6.19 7.39 15.21
C LEU A 353 7.43 8.25 15.52
N ALA A 354 7.97 8.95 14.52
CA ALA A 354 9.11 9.85 14.66
C ALA A 354 8.78 11.07 15.52
#